data_AF-A0A661ZCE2-F1
#
_entry.id   AF-A0A661ZCE2-F1
#
_cell.length_a   1.000
_cell.length_b   1.000
_cell.length_c   1.000
_cell.angle_alpha   90.00
_cell.angle_beta   90.00
_cell.angle_gamma   90.00
#
_symmetry.space_group_name_H-M   'P 1'
#
loop_
_entity.id
_entity.type
_entity.pdbx_description
1 polymer ?
#
loop_
_entity_poly.entity_id
_entity_poly.type
_entity_poly.pdbx_seq_one_letter_code
_entity_poly.pdbx_strand_id
1 'polypeptide(L)' 'MNINKFEDIISWQKSKVLVLFTYKLFEYHKDFGFRNQILRTSVSVMNNITEGFIKNL' A
#
# COMPACT_ATOMS: atom_id res chain seq x y z
N MET A 1 17.83 -14.58 3.29
CA MET A 1 17.40 -13.71 2.18
C MET A 1 17.80 -12.30 2.55
N ASN A 2 18.73 -11.69 1.81
CA ASN A 2 19.11 -10.31 2.07
C ASN A 2 18.08 -9.40 1.39
N ILE A 3 17.52 -8.47 2.15
CA ILE A 3 16.62 -7.42 1.65
C ILE A 3 17.50 -6.21 1.39
N ASN A 4 17.67 -5.84 0.11
CA ASN A 4 18.52 -4.70 -0.26
C ASN A 4 17.69 -3.45 -0.56
N LYS A 5 16.40 -3.63 -0.85
CA LYS A 5 15.42 -2.57 -1.10
C LYS A 5 14.06 -2.99 -0.57
N PHE A 6 13.19 -2.02 -0.28
CA PHE A 6 11.87 -2.31 0.29
C PHE A 6 10.99 -3.16 -0.64
N GLU A 7 11.23 -3.11 -1.96
CA GLU A 7 10.51 -3.95 -2.93
C GLU A 7 10.85 -5.43 -2.84
N ASP A 8 11.95 -5.82 -2.17
CA ASP A 8 12.26 -7.22 -1.90
C ASP A 8 11.37 -7.80 -0.78
N ILE A 9 10.68 -6.95 -0.01
CA ILE A 9 9.81 -7.34 1.09
C ILE A 9 8.48 -7.90 0.53
N ILE A 10 8.18 -9.17 0.82
CA ILE A 10 6.96 -9.84 0.34
C ILE A 10 5.69 -9.11 0.80
N SER A 11 5.64 -8.62 2.04
CA SER A 11 4.48 -7.87 2.54
C SER A 11 4.30 -6.53 1.81
N TRP A 12 5.38 -5.88 1.35
CA TRP A 12 5.31 -4.69 0.51
C TRP A 12 4.76 -5.01 -0.89
N GLN A 13 5.20 -6.11 -1.49
CA GLN A 13 4.68 -6.55 -2.79
C GLN A 13 3.18 -6.86 -2.71
N LYS A 14 2.74 -7.54 -1.64
CA LYS A 14 1.32 -7.84 -1.41
C LYS A 14 0.49 -6.59 -1.15
N SER A 15 1.03 -5.61 -0.41
CA SER A 15 0.32 -4.35 -0.17
C SER A 15 0.16 -3.54 -1.45
N LYS A 16 1.15 -3.54 -2.36
CA LYS A 16 1.02 -2.94 -3.70
C LYS A 16 -0.13 -3.57 -4.50
N VAL A 17 -0.24 -4.89 -4.51
CA VAL A 17 -1.36 -5.59 -5.19
C VAL A 17 -2.70 -5.21 -4.57
N LEU A 18 -2.78 -5.14 -3.24
CA LEU A 18 -3.99 -4.71 -2.52
C LEU A 18 -4.39 -3.28 -2.90
N VAL A 19 -3.44 -2.35 -2.94
CA VAL A 19 -3.69 -0.96 -3.36
C VAL A 19 -4.31 -0.93 -4.76
N LEU A 20 -3.68 -1.59 -5.74
CA LEU A 20 -4.19 -1.62 -7.11
C LEU A 20 -5.61 -2.21 -7.19
N PHE A 21 -5.86 -3.29 -6.46
CA PHE A 21 -7.17 -3.91 -6.36
C PHE A 21 -8.21 -2.95 -5.78
N THR A 22 -7.90 -2.27 -4.67
CA THR A 22 -8.80 -1.30 -4.03
C THR A 22 -9.10 -0.12 -4.95
N TYR A 23 -8.09 0.43 -5.64
CA TYR A 23 -8.32 1.49 -6.63
C TYR A 23 -9.27 1.06 -7.74
N LYS A 24 -9.13 -0.18 -8.25
CA LYS A 24 -10.01 -0.70 -9.29
C LYS A 24 -11.44 -0.93 -8.77
N LEU A 25 -11.58 -1.49 -7.57
CA LEU A 25 -12.88 -1.77 -6.95
C LEU A 25 -13.69 -0.48 -6.71
N PHE A 26 -13.02 0.62 -6.37
CA PHE A 26 -13.65 1.89 -6.02
C PHE A 26 -13.73 2.92 -7.17
N GLU A 27 -13.31 2.56 -8.38
CA GLU A 27 -13.18 3.46 -9.54
C GLU A 27 -14.47 4.27 -9.81
N TYR A 28 -15.64 3.62 -9.73
CA TYR A 28 -16.94 4.24 -9.98
C TYR A 28 -17.76 4.52 -8.71
N HIS A 29 -17.15 4.40 -7.52
CA HIS A 29 -17.83 4.65 -6.26
C HIS A 29 -18.03 6.16 -6.05
N LYS A 30 -19.29 6.59 -5.89
CA LYS A 30 -19.68 8.01 -5.78
C LYS A 30 -19.63 8.56 -4.35
N ASP A 31 -19.60 7.71 -3.33
CA ASP A 31 -19.27 8.16 -1.97
C ASP A 31 -17.77 8.46 -1.90
N PHE A 32 -17.42 9.71 -2.15
CA PHE A 32 -16.03 10.17 -2.17
C PHE A 32 -15.40 10.16 -0.77
N GLY A 33 -16.19 10.34 0.30
CA GLY A 33 -15.70 10.32 1.67
C GLY A 33 -15.20 8.93 2.04
N PHE A 34 -16.08 7.94 1.90
CA PHE A 34 -15.76 6.53 2.13
C PHE A 34 -14.66 6.04 1.20
N ARG A 35 -14.78 6.31 -0.11
CA ARG A 35 -13.75 5.94 -1.11
C ARG A 35 -12.37 6.47 -0.72
N ASN A 36 -12.26 7.75 -0.42
CA ASN A 36 -10.96 8.36 -0.16
C ASN A 36 -10.34 7.84 1.15
N GLN A 37 -11.15 7.53 2.17
CA GLN A 37 -10.65 6.89 3.40
C GLN A 37 -10.04 5.51 3.08
N ILE A 38 -10.77 4.67 2.35
CA ILE A 38 -10.31 3.32 1.99
C ILE A 38 -9.05 3.35 1.13
N LEU A 39 -8.99 4.22 0.11
CA LEU A 39 -7.82 4.35 -0.77
C LEU A 39 -6.58 4.81 -0.01
N ARG A 40 -6.70 5.85 0.83
CA ARG A 40 -5.56 6.36 1.63
C ARG A 40 -5.06 5.34 2.64
N THR A 41 -5.96 4.65 3.34
CA THR A 41 -5.59 3.60 4.29
C THR A 41 -4.86 2.46 3.59
N SER A 42 -5.31 2.06 2.39
CA SER A 42 -4.63 1.03 1.60
C SER A 42 -3.18 1.42 1.25
N VAL A 43 -2.97 2.67 0.81
CA VAL A 43 -1.62 3.19 0.50
C VAL A 43 -0.74 3.28 1.75
N SER A 44 -1.32 3.63 2.90
CA SER A 44 -0.60 3.75 4.16
C SER A 44 0.12 2.46 4.57
N VAL A 45 -0.41 1.27 4.26
CA VAL A 45 0.24 -0.01 4.57
C VAL A 45 1.59 -0.11 3.84
N MET A 46 1.61 0.19 2.54
CA MET A 46 2.83 0.15 1.73
C MET A 46 3.86 1.19 2.23
N ASN A 47 3.41 2.40 2.55
CA ASN A 47 4.26 3.47 3.06
C ASN A 47 4.89 3.14 4.42
N ASN A 48 4.14 2.55 5.35
CA ASN A 48 4.68 2.15 6.66
C ASN A 48 5.75 1.07 6.54
N ILE A 49 5.62 0.14 5.59
CA ILE A 49 6.65 -0.88 5.33
C ILE A 49 7.92 -0.23 4.78
N THR A 50 7.78 0.70 3.82
CA THR A 50 8.92 1.46 3.28
C THR A 50 9.59 2.31 4.35
N GLU A 51 8.83 3.01 5.19
CA GLU A 51 9.37 3.82 6.29
C GLU A 51 10.12 2.94 7.32
N GLY A 52 9.53 1.80 7.69
CA GLY A 52 10.18 0.83 8.58
C GLY A 52 11.47 0.24 7.99
N PHE A 53 11.52 0.03 6.67
CA PHE A 53 12.74 -0.38 5.98
C PHE A 53 13.81 0.71 6.02
N ILE A 54 13.44 1.96 5.68
CA ILE A 54 14.37 3.11 5.67
C ILE A 54 14.91 3.40 7.08
N LYS A 55 14.10 3.28 8.13
CA LYS A 55 14.53 3.52 9.51
C LYS A 55 15.57 2.52 10.04
N ASN A 56 15.66 1.33 9.43
CA ASN A 56 16.57 0.26 9.84
C ASN A 56 17.73 0.04 8.86
N LEU A 57 17.84 0.87 7.82
CA LEU A 57 19.00 0.99 6.93
C LEU A 57 20.05 1.91 7.56
#